data_AF-A0A928MK56-F1
#
_entry.id   AF-A0A928MK56-F1
#
_cell.length_a   1.000
_cell.length_b   1.000
_cell.length_c   1.000
_cell.angle_alpha   90.00
_cell.angle_beta   90.00
_cell.angle_gamma   90.00
#
_symmetry.space_group_name_H-M   'P 1'
#
loop_
_entity.id
_entity.type
_entity.pdbx_description
1 polymer ?
#
loop_
_entity_poly.entity_id
_entity_poly.type
_entity_poly.pdbx_seq_one_letter_code
_entity_poly.pdbx_strand_id
1 'polypeptide(L)'
;MSEHIIEPTLQSETLELTDEYILSQIERIAADRAYLEEALVSLNAIQTGGPGDVGAAGKAEGISRVVKAHQETNRRLLDFYESLWRDRHPRPATEREKLLATLVEQLSNPAVSDCTKDSIMDLLADALKG
;
A
#
# COMPACT_ATOMS: atom_id res chain seq x y z
N MET A 1 -23.43 31.86 -39.59
CA MET A 1 -23.56 30.59 -38.82
C MET A 1 -22.17 30.25 -38.36
N SER A 2 -21.85 30.55 -37.10
CA SER A 2 -20.51 30.37 -36.55
C SER A 2 -20.55 29.16 -35.63
N GLU A 3 -19.81 28.12 -35.98
CA GLU A 3 -19.65 26.92 -35.17
C GLU A 3 -18.85 27.28 -33.91
N HIS A 4 -19.47 27.15 -32.74
CA HIS A 4 -18.77 27.15 -31.47
C HIS A 4 -18.14 25.77 -31.27
N ILE A 5 -16.85 25.69 -31.51
CA ILE A 5 -16.00 24.59 -31.05
C ILE A 5 -15.92 24.73 -29.53
N ILE A 6 -16.61 23.86 -28.81
CA ILE A 6 -16.42 23.70 -27.37
C ILE A 6 -15.15 22.88 -27.19
N GLU A 7 -14.03 23.54 -26.92
CA GLU A 7 -12.83 22.88 -26.45
C GLU A 7 -13.14 22.17 -25.11
N PRO A 8 -12.78 20.89 -24.94
CA PRO A 8 -13.00 20.21 -23.68
C PRO A 8 -12.10 20.84 -22.62
N THR A 9 -12.72 21.56 -21.70
CA THR A 9 -12.05 22.19 -20.57
C THR A 9 -11.47 21.08 -19.68
N LEU A 10 -10.18 20.79 -19.82
CA LEU A 10 -9.44 19.98 -18.86
C LEU A 10 -9.32 20.80 -17.57
N GLN A 11 -10.36 20.75 -16.74
CA GLN A 11 -10.31 21.25 -15.38
C GLN A 11 -9.33 20.37 -14.61
N SER A 12 -8.12 20.88 -14.38
CA SER A 12 -7.18 20.32 -13.42
C SER A 12 -7.70 20.61 -12.01
N GLU A 13 -8.66 19.83 -11.55
CA GLU A 13 -8.99 19.79 -10.13
C GLU A 13 -7.77 19.24 -9.41
N THR A 14 -7.14 20.08 -8.59
CA THR A 14 -6.20 19.63 -7.56
C THR A 14 -6.99 18.79 -6.57
N LEU A 15 -7.14 17.51 -6.89
CA LEU A 15 -7.72 16.51 -6.00
C LEU A 15 -6.88 16.48 -4.73
N GLU A 16 -7.41 17.03 -3.65
CA GLU A 16 -6.83 16.83 -2.33
C GLU A 16 -6.77 15.32 -2.09
N LEU A 17 -5.55 14.79 -1.97
CA LEU A 17 -5.27 13.41 -1.62
C LEU A 17 -5.65 13.19 -0.15
N THR A 18 -6.96 13.10 0.11
CA THR A 18 -7.49 12.71 1.41
C THR A 18 -7.53 11.19 1.51
N ASP A 19 -7.46 10.68 2.74
CA ASP A 19 -7.57 9.23 2.99
C ASP A 19 -8.89 8.69 2.42
N GLU A 20 -10.00 9.41 2.59
CA GLU A 20 -11.29 9.05 2.01
C GLU A 20 -11.25 9.00 0.48
N TYR A 21 -10.54 9.93 -0.17
CA TYR A 21 -10.37 9.90 -1.62
C TYR A 21 -9.57 8.67 -2.07
N ILE A 22 -8.45 8.38 -1.42
CA ILE A 22 -7.61 7.22 -1.72
C ILE A 22 -8.40 5.92 -1.53
N LEU A 23 -9.14 5.80 -0.43
CA LEU A 23 -10.01 4.65 -0.13
C LEU A 23 -11.09 4.48 -1.20
N SER A 24 -11.75 5.57 -1.62
CA SER A 24 -12.78 5.53 -2.65
C SER A 24 -12.25 5.09 -4.02
N GLN A 25 -11.03 5.51 -4.38
CA GLN A 25 -10.39 5.08 -5.62
C GLN A 25 -9.99 3.61 -5.57
N ILE A 26 -9.50 3.14 -4.41
CA ILE A 26 -9.17 1.74 -4.17
C ILE A 26 -10.41 0.85 -4.28
N GLU A 27 -11.52 1.25 -3.66
CA GLU A 27 -12.80 0.52 -3.77
C GLU A 27 -13.30 0.49 -5.21
N ARG A 28 -13.18 1.61 -5.94
CA ARG A 28 -13.56 1.69 -7.35
C ARG A 28 -12.74 0.73 -8.22
N ILE A 29 -11.42 0.66 -8.02
CA ILE A 29 -10.54 -0.28 -8.73
C ILE A 29 -10.84 -1.73 -8.32
N ALA A 30 -11.14 -1.98 -7.05
CA ALA A 30 -11.49 -3.32 -6.57
C ALA A 30 -12.85 -3.82 -7.08
N ALA A 31 -13.80 -2.89 -7.30
CA ALA A 31 -15.13 -3.13 -7.85
C ALA A 31 -15.14 -3.25 -9.38
N ASP A 32 -14.19 -2.61 -10.08
CA ASP A 32 -14.00 -2.75 -11.52
C ASP A 32 -13.44 -4.14 -11.86
N ARG A 33 -14.34 -5.13 -11.85
CA ARG A 33 -14.06 -6.54 -12.18
C ARG A 33 -14.63 -6.95 -13.53
N ALA A 34 -15.27 -6.02 -14.24
CA ALA A 34 -15.92 -6.29 -15.52
C ALA A 34 -14.92 -6.84 -16.55
N TYR A 35 -13.70 -6.31 -16.58
CA TYR A 35 -12.64 -6.79 -17.47
C TYR A 35 -12.20 -8.24 -17.15
N LEU A 36 -12.30 -8.68 -15.89
CA LEU A 36 -11.96 -10.05 -15.49
C LEU A 36 -13.03 -11.04 -15.94
N GLU A 37 -14.31 -10.65 -15.82
CA GLU A 37 -15.42 -11.46 -16.33
C GLU A 37 -15.31 -11.61 -17.85
N GLU A 38 -15.00 -10.54 -18.57
CA GLU A 38 -14.82 -10.56 -20.01
C GLU A 38 -13.61 -11.42 -20.43
N ALA A 39 -12.49 -11.33 -19.71
CA ALA A 39 -11.31 -12.18 -19.92
C ALA A 39 -11.61 -13.67 -19.65
N LEU A 40 -12.39 -13.97 -18.60
CA LEU A 40 -12.81 -15.34 -18.29
C LEU A 40 -13.79 -15.90 -19.33
N VAL A 41 -14.73 -15.08 -19.82
CA VAL A 41 -15.64 -15.44 -20.93
C VAL A 41 -14.83 -15.76 -22.18
N SER A 42 -13.84 -14.93 -22.51
CA SER A 42 -12.94 -15.12 -23.66
C SER A 42 -12.11 -16.40 -23.53
N LEU A 43 -11.55 -16.67 -22.35
CA LEU A 43 -10.89 -17.94 -22.04
C LEU A 43 -11.85 -19.12 -22.12
N ASN A 44 -13.12 -18.95 -21.75
CA ASN A 44 -14.10 -20.01 -21.79
C ASN A 44 -14.50 -20.40 -23.22
N ALA A 45 -14.54 -19.42 -24.13
CA ALA A 45 -14.86 -19.61 -25.54
C ALA A 45 -13.79 -20.39 -26.33
N ILE A 46 -12.59 -20.59 -25.77
CA ILE A 46 -11.57 -21.47 -26.36
C ILE A 46 -12.09 -22.91 -26.32
N GLN A 47 -12.39 -23.46 -27.49
CA GLN A 47 -12.78 -24.86 -27.66
C GLN A 47 -11.60 -25.77 -27.34
N THR A 48 -11.86 -26.81 -26.54
CA THR A 48 -10.85 -27.78 -26.14
C THR A 48 -11.31 -29.19 -26.50
N GLY A 49 -10.44 -29.97 -27.12
CA GLY A 49 -10.71 -31.33 -27.59
C GLY A 49 -10.76 -32.41 -26.49
N GLY A 50 -10.48 -32.05 -25.22
CA GLY A 50 -10.53 -32.96 -24.07
C GLY A 50 -9.20 -33.10 -23.33
N PRO A 51 -9.06 -34.12 -22.46
CA PRO A 51 -7.86 -34.34 -21.65
C PRO A 51 -6.63 -34.60 -22.54
N GLY A 52 -5.56 -33.82 -22.35
CA GLY A 52 -4.33 -33.89 -23.16
C GLY A 52 -4.24 -32.84 -24.28
N ASP A 53 -5.29 -32.05 -24.48
CA ASP A 53 -5.25 -30.89 -25.39
C ASP A 53 -4.43 -29.74 -24.79
N VAL A 54 -3.46 -29.25 -25.56
CA VAL A 54 -2.64 -28.07 -25.23
C VAL A 54 -3.53 -26.84 -24.99
N GLY A 55 -4.65 -26.73 -25.70
CA GLY A 55 -5.66 -25.68 -25.48
C GLY A 55 -6.33 -25.77 -24.11
N ALA A 56 -6.62 -26.98 -23.61
CA ALA A 56 -7.20 -27.18 -22.28
C ALA A 56 -6.21 -26.81 -21.16
N ALA A 57 -4.93 -27.20 -21.31
CA ALA A 57 -3.88 -26.85 -20.37
C ALA A 57 -3.62 -25.32 -20.34
N GLY A 58 -3.50 -24.70 -21.51
CA GLY A 58 -3.31 -23.25 -21.63
C GLY A 58 -4.47 -22.44 -21.04
N LYS A 59 -5.71 -22.92 -21.22
CA LYS A 59 -6.92 -22.32 -20.62
C LYS A 59 -6.89 -22.40 -19.09
N ALA A 60 -6.57 -23.58 -18.53
CA ALA A 60 -6.45 -23.76 -17.08
C ALA A 60 -5.35 -22.87 -16.48
N GLU A 61 -4.23 -22.74 -17.19
CA GLU A 61 -3.13 -21.87 -16.77
C GLU A 61 -3.51 -20.38 -16.82
N GLY A 62 -4.19 -19.94 -17.88
CA GLY A 62 -4.72 -18.58 -18.01
C GLY A 62 -5.67 -18.22 -16.87
N ILE A 63 -6.63 -19.09 -16.56
CA ILE A 63 -7.54 -18.92 -15.43
C ILE A 63 -6.76 -18.85 -14.10
N SER A 64 -5.78 -19.75 -13.90
CA SER A 64 -4.96 -19.74 -12.68
C SER A 64 -4.19 -18.42 -12.51
N ARG A 65 -3.61 -17.88 -13.59
CA ARG A 65 -2.91 -16.59 -13.56
C ARG A 65 -3.83 -15.43 -13.21
N VAL A 66 -5.03 -15.39 -13.79
CA VAL A 66 -6.05 -14.37 -13.50
C VAL A 66 -6.46 -14.41 -12.03
N VAL A 67 -6.76 -15.60 -11.50
CA VAL A 67 -7.13 -15.78 -10.08
C VAL A 67 -5.99 -15.35 -9.15
N LYS A 68 -4.74 -15.75 -9.46
CA LYS A 68 -3.56 -15.35 -8.66
C LYS A 68 -3.34 -13.84 -8.67
N ALA A 69 -3.44 -13.20 -9.84
CA ALA A 69 -3.30 -11.76 -9.95
C ALA A 69 -4.38 -11.02 -9.15
N HIS A 70 -5.62 -11.52 -9.19
CA HIS A 70 -6.72 -10.95 -8.39
C HIS A 70 -6.50 -11.11 -6.89
N GLN A 71 -6.04 -12.28 -6.44
CA GLN A 71 -5.70 -12.52 -5.04
C GLN A 71 -4.55 -11.63 -4.55
N GLU A 72 -3.54 -11.42 -5.39
CA GLU A 72 -2.42 -10.51 -5.10
C GLU A 72 -2.90 -9.06 -4.95
N THR A 73 -3.75 -8.58 -5.85
CA THR A 73 -4.37 -7.25 -5.73
C THR A 73 -5.14 -7.11 -4.42
N ASN A 74 -5.95 -8.12 -4.05
CA ASN A 74 -6.70 -8.08 -2.79
C ASN A 74 -5.76 -8.10 -1.57
N ARG A 75 -4.65 -8.85 -1.62
CA ARG A 75 -3.65 -8.87 -0.55
C ARG A 75 -3.03 -7.49 -0.35
N ARG A 76 -2.60 -6.82 -1.44
CA ARG A 76 -2.04 -5.47 -1.38
C ARG A 76 -3.04 -4.45 -0.83
N LEU A 77 -4.32 -4.60 -1.15
CA LEU A 77 -5.39 -3.79 -0.55
C LEU A 77 -5.40 -3.94 0.97
N LEU A 78 -5.40 -5.17 1.48
CA LEU A 78 -5.41 -5.44 2.92
C LEU A 78 -4.18 -4.87 3.60
N ASP A 79 -2.99 -5.04 3.01
CA ASP A 79 -1.74 -4.50 3.54
C ASP A 79 -1.79 -2.96 3.61
N PHE A 80 -2.40 -2.31 2.61
CA PHE A 80 -2.62 -0.86 2.63
C PHE A 80 -3.57 -0.43 3.74
N TYR A 81 -4.72 -1.11 3.91
CA TYR A 81 -5.65 -0.80 5.00
C TYR A 81 -5.01 -1.02 6.37
N GLU A 82 -4.19 -2.06 6.54
CA GLU A 82 -3.46 -2.30 7.79
C GLU A 82 -2.46 -1.17 8.07
N SER A 83 -1.72 -0.71 7.05
CA SER A 83 -0.80 0.43 7.18
C SER A 83 -1.54 1.69 7.60
N LEU A 84 -2.65 2.02 6.92
CA LEU A 84 -3.45 3.20 7.23
C LEU A 84 -4.01 3.15 8.66
N TRP A 85 -4.48 1.97 9.09
CA TRP A 85 -4.95 1.79 10.45
C TRP A 85 -3.84 1.99 11.47
N ARG A 86 -2.64 1.45 11.20
CA ARG A 86 -1.46 1.57 12.07
C ARG A 86 -0.98 3.02 12.20
N ASP A 87 -1.03 3.79 11.12
CA ASP A 87 -0.65 5.21 11.14
C ASP A 87 -1.62 6.03 12.01
N ARG A 88 -2.92 5.70 11.97
CA ARG A 88 -3.94 6.34 12.82
C ARG A 88 -3.95 5.81 14.27
N HIS A 89 -3.41 4.62 14.51
CA HIS A 89 -3.35 3.99 15.84
C HIS A 89 -1.92 3.58 16.16
N PRO A 90 -1.01 4.55 16.38
CA PRO A 90 0.37 4.25 16.71
C PRO A 90 0.39 3.39 17.98
N ARG A 91 1.15 2.30 17.93
CA ARG A 91 1.31 1.46 19.12
C ARG A 91 1.87 2.31 20.25
N PRO A 92 1.44 2.08 21.50
CA PRO A 92 2.05 2.76 22.63
C PRO A 92 3.55 2.50 22.62
N ALA A 93 4.33 3.56 22.83
CA ALA A 93 5.77 3.45 22.99
C ALA A 93 6.07 2.47 24.13
N THR A 94 6.96 1.53 23.87
CA THR A 94 7.50 0.64 24.90
C THR A 94 8.25 1.46 25.95
N GLU A 95 8.40 0.92 27.16
CA GLU A 95 9.21 1.57 28.20
C GLU A 95 10.63 1.91 27.73
N ARG A 96 11.23 1.03 26.90
CA ARG A 96 12.53 1.29 26.26
C ARG A 96 12.48 2.54 25.38
N GLU A 97 11.47 2.67 24.51
CA GLU A 97 11.33 3.82 23.62
C GLU A 97 11.07 5.14 24.37
N LYS A 98 10.28 5.08 25.46
CA LYS A 98 10.08 6.24 26.34
C LYS A 98 11.39 6.66 27.00
N LEU A 99 12.14 5.71 27.56
CA LEU A 99 13.44 5.98 28.19
C LEU A 99 14.42 6.60 27.19
N LEU A 100 14.47 6.08 25.96
CA LEU A 100 15.30 6.64 24.89
C LEU A 100 14.89 8.08 24.55
N ALA A 101 13.58 8.35 24.42
CA ALA A 101 13.09 9.70 24.13
C ALA A 101 13.46 10.70 25.25
N THR A 102 13.28 10.30 26.53
CA THR A 102 13.67 11.13 27.67
C THR A 102 15.17 11.40 27.71
N LEU A 103 16.00 10.41 27.39
CA LEU A 103 17.46 10.59 27.33
C LEU A 103 17.88 11.55 26.22
N VAL A 104 17.27 11.45 25.03
CA VAL A 104 17.52 12.37 23.91
C VAL A 104 17.13 13.82 24.26
N GLU A 105 16.03 14.01 24.99
CA GLU A 105 15.59 15.32 25.47
C GLU A 105 16.58 15.91 26.49
N GLN A 106 17.08 15.10 27.43
CA GLN A 106 18.10 15.51 28.39
C GLN A 106 19.42 15.89 27.70
N LEU A 107 19.84 15.14 26.68
CA LEU A 107 21.03 15.44 25.89
C LEU A 107 20.90 16.72 25.06
N SER A 108 19.68 17.02 24.61
CA SER A 108 19.37 18.24 23.83
C SER A 108 19.27 19.50 24.70
N ASN A 109 19.21 19.35 26.02
CA ASN A 109 19.16 20.46 26.96
C ASN A 109 20.55 21.12 27.12
N PRO A 110 20.71 22.42 26.80
CA PRO A 110 21.99 23.12 26.91
C PRO A 110 22.48 23.27 28.36
N ALA A 111 21.63 23.04 29.37
CA ALA A 111 22.01 23.08 30.78
C ALA A 111 22.76 21.81 31.26
N VAL A 112 22.78 20.74 30.46
CA VAL A 112 23.49 19.50 30.80
C VAL A 112 24.96 19.64 30.41
N SER A 113 25.85 19.37 31.37
CA SER A 113 27.31 19.41 31.17
C SER A 113 27.75 18.40 30.11
N ASP A 114 28.70 18.79 29.26
CA ASP A 114 29.19 17.96 28.16
C ASP A 114 29.77 16.61 28.63
N CYS A 115 30.37 16.56 29.83
CA CYS A 115 30.85 15.31 30.45
C CYS A 115 29.71 14.32 30.74
N THR A 116 28.54 14.82 31.14
CA THR A 116 27.34 13.99 31.37
C THR A 116 26.75 13.53 30.05
N LYS A 117 26.85 14.35 28.99
CA LYS A 117 26.38 13.97 27.66
C LYS A 117 27.20 12.82 27.07
N ASP A 118 28.53 12.88 27.19
CA ASP A 118 29.41 11.81 26.72
C ASP A 118 29.13 10.48 27.44
N SER A 119 28.94 10.52 28.76
CA SER A 119 28.61 9.33 29.55
C SER A 119 27.27 8.69 29.16
N ILE A 120 26.26 9.52 28.82
CA ILE A 120 24.96 9.04 28.36
C ILE A 120 25.06 8.48 26.93
N MET A 121 25.87 9.10 26.06
CA MET A 121 26.11 8.62 24.70
C MET A 121 26.83 7.27 24.66
N ASP A 122 27.78 7.03 25.55
CA ASP A 122 28.46 5.73 25.68
C ASP A 122 27.49 4.63 26.12
N LEU A 123 26.62 4.91 27.11
CA LEU A 123 25.56 4.00 27.54
C LEU A 123 24.56 3.67 26.42
N LEU A 124 24.21 4.66 25.59
CA LEU A 124 23.35 4.47 24.41
C LEU A 124 24.02 3.62 23.34
N ALA A 125 25.31 3.86 23.08
CA ALA A 125 26.08 3.10 22.10
C ALA A 125 26.18 1.62 22.47
N ASP A 126 26.30 1.29 23.76
CA ASP A 126 26.32 -0.09 24.22
C ASP A 126 24.92 -0.73 24.23
N ALA A 127 23.87 0.03 24.54
CA ALA A 127 22.49 -0.45 24.47
C ALA A 127 21.97 -0.68 23.03
N LEU A 128 22.64 -0.14 22.00
CA LEU A 128 22.32 -0.35 20.58
C LEU A 128 23.10 -1.52 19.95
N LYS A 129 24.20 -1.97 20.58
CA LYS A 129 25.02 -3.11 20.12
C LYS A 129 24.46 -4.48 20.56
N GLY A 130 23.54 -4.51 21.53
CA GLY A 130 22.86 -5.73 22.02
C GLY A 130 21.43 -5.84 21.50
#